data_AF-A0A7Y3PVL3-F1
#
_entry.id   AF-A0A7Y3PVL3-F1
#
_cell.length_a   1.000
_cell.length_b   1.000
_cell.length_c   1.000
_cell.angle_alpha   90.00
_cell.angle_beta   90.00
_cell.angle_gamma   90.00
#
_symmetry.space_group_name_H-M   'P 1'
#
loop_
_entity.id
_entity.type
_entity.pdbx_description
1 polymer ?
#
loop_
_entity_poly.entity_id
_entity_poly.type
_entity_poly.pdbx_seq_one_letter_code
_entity_poly.pdbx_strand_id
1 'polypeptide(L)' 'MTIRVVRGNPTPEELAAALAVVRARAAAVATPSGAPEQRDGWSDPSRIAAHRLPRPGRTAWARSCWPG' A
#
# COMPACT_ATOMS: atom_id res chain seq x y z
N MET A 1 5.37 16.93 3.83
CA MET A 1 4.35 15.85 3.74
C MET A 1 3.00 16.53 3.59
N THR A 2 2.28 16.31 2.50
CA THR A 2 1.01 17.00 2.19
C THR A 2 -0.08 15.96 1.99
N ILE A 3 -1.18 16.02 2.75
CA ILE A 3 -2.29 15.06 2.68
C ILE A 3 -3.50 15.75 2.05
N ARG A 4 -4.18 15.08 1.11
CA ARG A 4 -5.38 15.60 0.42
C ARG A 4 -6.50 14.55 0.43
N VAL A 5 -7.73 15.01 0.72
CA VAL A 5 -8.94 14.20 0.57
C VAL A 5 -9.29 14.10 -0.91
N VAL A 6 -9.27 12.89 -1.46
CA VAL A 6 -9.58 12.63 -2.88
C VAL A 6 -11.09 12.38 -3.09
N ARG A 7 -11.77 11.85 -2.08
CA ARG A 7 -13.20 11.52 -2.12
C ARG A 7 -13.82 11.67 -0.72
N GLY A 8 -15.07 12.11 -0.67
CA GLY A 8 -15.85 12.28 0.56
C GLY A 8 -15.74 13.70 1.15
N ASN A 9 -16.55 13.96 2.18
CA ASN A 9 -16.55 15.22 2.94
C ASN A 9 -16.35 14.90 4.43
N PRO A 10 -15.11 14.54 4.85
CA PRO A 10 -14.85 14.16 6.23
C PRO A 10 -15.05 15.33 7.16
N THR A 11 -15.50 15.05 8.39
CA THR A 11 -15.59 16.10 9.40
C THR A 11 -14.18 16.51 9.86
N PRO A 12 -14.02 17.71 10.44
CA PRO A 12 -12.74 18.15 10.99
C PRO A 12 -12.16 17.17 12.03
N GLU A 13 -13.03 16.54 12.82
CA GLU A 13 -12.67 15.55 13.83
C GLU A 13 -12.09 14.28 13.21
N GLU A 14 -12.69 13.78 12.13
CA GLU A 14 -12.20 12.62 11.39
C GLU A 14 -10.84 12.90 10.75
N LEU A 15 -10.64 14.10 10.19
CA LEU A 15 -9.36 14.50 9.63
C LEU A 15 -8.29 14.61 10.72
N ALA A 16 -8.64 15.15 11.90
CA ALA A 16 -7.74 15.22 13.04
C ALA A 16 -7.33 13.82 13.52
N ALA A 17 -8.28 12.88 13.61
CA ALA A 17 -8.01 11.49 13.98
C ALA A 17 -7.09 10.80 12.96
N ALA A 18 -7.38 10.95 11.67
CA ALA A 18 -6.55 10.39 10.60
C ALA A 18 -5.10 10.94 10.66
N LEU A 19 -4.96 12.26 10.84
CA LEU A 19 -3.66 12.91 10.98
C LEU A 19 -2.90 12.42 12.22
N ALA A 20 -3.59 12.22 13.35
CA ALA A 20 -2.97 11.69 14.56
C ALA A 20 -2.38 10.29 14.33
N VAL A 21 -3.13 9.39 13.69
CA VAL A 21 -2.67 8.03 13.37
C VAL A 21 -1.48 8.05 12.41
N VAL A 22 -1.53 8.84 11.35
CA VAL A 22 -0.44 8.95 10.37
C VAL A 22 0.84 9.44 11.06
N ARG A 23 0.75 10.46 11.91
CA ARG A 23 1.90 10.99 12.66
C ARG A 23 2.45 9.97 13.65
N ALA A 24 1.60 9.28 14.40
CA ALA A 24 2.01 8.25 15.34
C ALA A 24 2.76 7.10 14.64
N ARG A 25 2.25 6.64 13.48
CA ARG A 25 2.92 5.62 12.66
C ARG A 25 4.27 6.10 12.12
N ALA A 26 4.34 7.34 11.63
CA ALA A 26 5.59 7.91 11.14
C ALA A 26 6.65 8.01 12.25
N ALA A 27 6.26 8.40 13.46
CA ALA A 27 7.15 8.45 14.62
C ALA A 27 7.64 7.06 15.05
N ALA A 28 6.78 6.04 14.97
CA ALA A 28 7.15 4.66 15.28
C ALA A 28 8.19 4.10 14.30
N VAL A 29 8.10 4.44 13.00
CA VAL A 29 9.09 4.03 11.99
C VAL A 29 10.43 4.77 12.16
N ALA A 30 10.40 6.01 12.65
CA ALA A 30 11.61 6.80 12.86
C ALA A 30 12.53 6.26 13.97
N THR A 31 12.05 5.33 14.80
CA THR A 31 12.86 4.64 15.79
C THR A 31 13.28 3.29 15.21
N PRO A 32 14.49 3.15 14.64
CA PRO A 32 14.92 1.87 14.09
C PRO A 32 14.95 0.85 15.24
N SER A 33 14.15 -0.20 15.11
CA SER A 33 14.29 -1.39 15.94
C SER A 33 15.69 -1.94 15.67
N GLY A 34 16.50 -2.15 16.72
CA GLY A 34 17.83 -2.75 16.59
C GLY A 34 17.80 -4.20 16.10
N ALA A 35 16.60 -4.80 16.01
CA ALA A 35 16.39 -6.11 15.42
C ALA A 35 16.28 -6.01 13.88
N PRO A 36 16.81 -7.00 13.13
CA PRO A 36 16.61 -7.05 11.69
C PRO A 36 15.11 -7.05 11.36
N GLU A 37 14.69 -6.13 10.50
CA GLU A 37 13.30 -6.01 10.07
C GLU A 37 12.89 -7.30 9.36
N GLN A 38 11.89 -8.00 9.91
CA GLN A 38 11.36 -9.18 9.26
C GLN A 38 10.69 -8.72 7.97
N ARG A 39 11.23 -9.16 6.82
CA ARG A 39 10.62 -8.88 5.52
C ARG A 39 9.17 -9.33 5.56
N ASP A 40 8.27 -8.41 5.21
CA ASP A 40 6.87 -8.75 5.05
C ASP A 40 6.77 -9.91 4.05
N GLY A 41 6.17 -11.03 4.47
CA GLY A 41 6.05 -12.23 3.64
C GLY A 41 5.28 -11.98 2.34
N TRP A 42 4.54 -10.86 2.26
CA TRP A 42 3.89 -10.41 1.04
C TRP A 42 4.87 -9.86 -0.01
N SER A 43 5.99 -9.29 0.44
CA SER A 43 7.07 -8.76 -0.41
C SER A 43 8.22 -9.75 -0.63
N ASP A 44 8.07 -11.00 -0.18
CA ASP A 44 9.10 -12.02 -0.34
C ASP A 44 9.35 -12.32 -1.84
N PRO A 45 10.56 -12.07 -2.38
CA PRO A 45 10.84 -12.30 -3.79
C PRO A 45 10.69 -13.76 -4.20
N SER A 46 10.94 -14.72 -3.30
CA SER A 46 10.72 -16.14 -3.57
C SER A 46 9.23 -16.46 -3.77
N ARG A 47 8.33 -15.68 -3.16
CA ARG A 47 6.88 -15.81 -3.34
C ARG A 47 6.40 -15.20 -4.66
N ILE A 48 6.99 -14.09 -5.11
CA ILE A 48 6.58 -13.35 -6.31
C ILE A 48 7.26 -13.89 -7.58
N ALA A 49 8.53 -14.27 -7.48
CA ALA A 49 9.36 -14.68 -8.62
C ALA A 49 9.44 -16.20 -8.82
N ALA A 50 8.69 -16.99 -8.05
CA ALA A 50 8.68 -18.46 -8.18
C ALA A 50 8.33 -18.95 -9.59
N HIS A 51 7.49 -18.20 -10.31
CA HIS A 51 6.99 -18.61 -11.62
C HIS A 51 7.12 -17.49 -12.65
N ARG A 52 7.64 -17.84 -13.83
CA ARG A 52 7.58 -16.94 -14.99
C ARG A 52 6.12 -16.81 -15.41
N LEU A 53 5.60 -15.59 -15.33
CA LEU A 53 4.31 -15.25 -15.91
C LEU A 53 4.46 -15.06 -17.44
N PRO A 54 3.47 -15.48 -18.24
CA PRO A 54 3.43 -15.15 -19.65
C PRO A 54 3.42 -13.64 -19.84
N ARG A 55 4.14 -13.13 -20.86
CA ARG A 55 4.08 -11.72 -21.21
C ARG A 55 2.67 -11.39 -21.73
N PRO A 56 1.96 -10.42 -21.13
CA PRO A 56 0.64 -10.05 -21.62
C PRO A 56 0.74 -9.50 -23.06
N GLY A 57 -0.11 -10.02 -23.95
CA GLY A 57 -0.24 -9.50 -25.32
C GLY A 57 -0.97 -8.16 -25.37
N ARG A 58 -0.93 -7.48 -26.53
CA ARG A 58 -1.55 -6.15 -26.73
C ARG A 58 -3.04 -6.08 -26.33
N THR A 59 -3.77 -7.19 -26.41
CA THR A 59 -5.20 -7.28 -26.08
C THR A 59 -5.49 -7.85 -24.68
N ALA A 60 -4.47 -8.09 -23.86
CA ALA A 60 -4.64 -8.70 -22.53
C ALA A 60 -5.50 -7.85 -21.59
N TRP A 61 -5.30 -6.53 -21.58
CA TRP A 61 -6.07 -5.59 -20.77
C TRP A 61 -7.54 -5.48 -21.20
N ALA A 62 -7.81 -5.53 -22.50
CA ALA A 62 -9.17 -5.49 -23.01
C ALA A 62 -10.00 -6.71 -22.58
N ARG A 63 -9.33 -7.83 -22.28
CA ARG A 63 -9.96 -9.08 -21.83
C ARG A 63 -9.92 -9.28 -20.31
N SER A 64 -9.37 -8.33 -19.55
CA SER A 64 -9.33 -8.39 -18.09
C SER A 64 -10.49 -7.63 -17.42
N CYS A 65 -11.43 -7.09 -18.19
CA CYS A 65 -12.64 -6.52 -17.60
C CYS A 65 -13.49 -7.66 -17.02
N TRP A 66 -13.88 -7.52 -15.76
CA TRP A 66 -14.90 -8.37 -15.17
C TRP A 66 -16.26 -7.95 -15.72
N PRO A 67 -17.09 -8.88 -16.23
CA PRO A 67 -18.48 -8.57 -16.50
C PRO A 67 -19.16 -8.28 -15.15
N GLY A 68 -19.84 -7.12 -15.10
CA GLY A 68 -20.60 -6.67 -13.93
C GLY A 68 -21.89 -7.45 -13.74
#